data_AF-A0A4Q2S5N1-F1
#
_entry.id   AF-A0A4Q2S5N1-F1
#
_cell.length_a   1.000
_cell.length_b   1.000
_cell.length_c   1.000
_cell.angle_alpha   90.00
_cell.angle_beta   90.00
_cell.angle_gamma   90.00
#
_symmetry.space_group_name_H-M   'P 1'
#
loop_
_entity.id
_entity.type
_entity.pdbx_description
1 polymer ?
#
loop_
_entity_poly.entity_id
_entity_poly.type
_entity_poly.pdbx_seq_one_letter_code
_entity_poly.pdbx_strand_id
1 'polypeptide(L)'
;MSISRADRRAAARGRAALEYGAHAEAALDVIELLELAWHDAYGEVLPPAQLVDDLWCVAGGDLARLVSSARLAVTDWSDLRMVADRLRADR
;
A
#
# COMPACT_ATOMS: atom_id res chain seq x y z
N MET A 1 18.48 12.82 2.04
CA MET A 1 17.73 13.32 0.86
C MET A 1 16.29 12.89 1.05
N SER A 2 15.34 13.81 1.17
CA SER A 2 13.91 13.44 1.25
C SER A 2 13.47 13.02 -0.14
N ILE A 3 13.10 11.75 -0.32
CA ILE A 3 12.51 11.26 -1.57
C ILE A 3 11.16 11.96 -1.75
N SER A 4 10.87 12.52 -2.94
CA SER A 4 9.58 13.17 -3.18
C SER A 4 8.45 12.14 -3.37
N ARG A 5 7.18 12.59 -3.28
CA ARG A 5 6.02 11.74 -3.63
C ARG A 5 6.11 11.21 -5.06
N ALA A 6 6.53 12.07 -6.00
CA ALA A 6 6.71 11.70 -7.40
C ALA A 6 7.77 10.60 -7.59
N ASP A 7 8.87 10.67 -6.84
CA ASP A 7 9.94 9.66 -6.88
C ASP A 7 9.45 8.32 -6.31
N ARG A 8 8.70 8.33 -5.20
CA ARG A 8 8.11 7.10 -4.64
C ARG A 8 7.08 6.47 -5.58
N ARG A 9 6.21 7.29 -6.17
CA ARG A 9 5.28 6.84 -7.21
C ARG A 9 6.04 6.20 -8.38
N ALA A 10 7.12 6.84 -8.83
CA ALA A 10 7.95 6.30 -9.90
C ALA A 10 8.59 4.95 -9.54
N ALA A 11 9.09 4.80 -8.31
CA ALA A 11 9.66 3.54 -7.83
C ALA A 11 8.62 2.41 -7.77
N ALA A 12 7.37 2.70 -7.43
CA ALA A 12 6.29 1.71 -7.34
C ALA A 12 5.68 1.32 -8.71
N ARG A 13 5.89 2.11 -9.78
CA ARG A 13 5.28 1.88 -11.10
C ARG A 13 5.53 0.48 -11.66
N GLY A 14 6.75 -0.03 -11.54
CA GLY A 14 7.09 -1.36 -12.06
C GLY A 14 6.27 -2.47 -11.41
N ARG A 15 6.11 -2.42 -10.08
CA ARG A 15 5.30 -3.36 -9.32
C ARG A 15 3.81 -3.22 -9.64
N ALA A 16 3.30 -1.98 -9.68
CA ALA A 16 1.90 -1.73 -10.00
C ALA A 16 1.53 -2.23 -11.40
N ALA A 17 2.40 -2.03 -12.39
CA ALA A 17 2.21 -2.56 -13.74
C ALA A 17 2.18 -4.08 -13.78
N LEU A 18 3.09 -4.74 -13.04
CA LEU A 18 3.16 -6.19 -12.96
C LEU A 18 1.92 -6.80 -12.28
N GLU A 19 1.50 -6.24 -11.13
CA GLU A 19 0.46 -6.83 -10.29
C GLU A 19 -0.96 -6.43 -10.70
N TYR A 20 -1.16 -5.24 -11.29
CA TYR A 20 -2.50 -4.67 -11.55
C TYR A 20 -2.79 -4.39 -13.04
N GLY A 21 -1.78 -4.50 -13.92
CA GLY A 21 -1.95 -4.34 -15.37
C GLY A 21 -2.63 -3.01 -15.74
N ALA A 22 -3.82 -3.08 -16.35
CA ALA A 22 -4.60 -1.91 -16.76
C ALA A 22 -5.00 -0.99 -15.58
N HIS A 23 -4.98 -1.51 -14.35
CA HIS A 23 -5.32 -0.76 -13.14
C HIS A 23 -4.10 -0.20 -12.39
N ALA A 24 -2.90 -0.27 -12.97
CA ALA A 24 -1.67 0.16 -12.32
C ALA A 24 -1.72 1.62 -11.80
N GLU A 25 -2.21 2.57 -12.59
CA GLU A 25 -2.30 3.97 -12.14
C GLU A 25 -3.29 4.14 -10.99
N ALA A 26 -4.43 3.44 -11.02
CA ALA A 26 -5.39 3.46 -9.91
C ALA A 26 -4.79 2.84 -8.64
N ALA A 27 -3.98 1.79 -8.77
CA ALA A 27 -3.28 1.21 -7.62
C ALA A 27 -2.27 2.22 -7.02
N LEU A 28 -1.52 2.94 -7.86
CA LEU A 28 -0.62 4.00 -7.41
C LEU A 28 -1.35 5.15 -6.74
N ASP A 29 -2.53 5.52 -7.24
CA ASP A 29 -3.39 6.54 -6.61
C ASP A 29 -3.83 6.11 -5.20
N VAL A 30 -4.16 4.84 -5.00
CA VAL A 30 -4.51 4.31 -3.67
C VAL A 30 -3.32 4.39 -2.71
N ILE A 31 -2.10 4.08 -3.17
CA ILE A 31 -0.89 4.23 -2.34
C ILE A 31 -0.64 5.69 -1.98
N GLU A 32 -0.80 6.61 -2.92
CA GLU A 32 -0.63 8.04 -2.64
C GLU A 32 -1.69 8.57 -1.67
N LEU A 33 -2.96 8.14 -1.82
CA LEU A 33 -4.03 8.46 -0.88
C LEU A 33 -3.75 7.90 0.51
N LEU A 34 -3.16 6.70 0.61
CA LEU A 34 -2.71 6.14 1.89
C LEU A 34 -1.62 7.00 2.52
N GLU A 35 -0.61 7.46 1.78
CA GLU A 35 0.43 8.34 2.31
C GLU A 35 -0.16 9.63 2.89
N LEU A 36 -1.12 10.25 2.17
CA LEU A 36 -1.82 11.45 2.62
C LEU A 36 -2.65 11.18 3.89
N ALA A 37 -3.44 10.11 3.90
CA ALA A 37 -4.26 9.75 5.04
C ALA A 37 -3.40 9.36 6.27
N TRP A 38 -2.24 8.72 6.06
CA TRP A 38 -1.31 8.38 7.13
C TRP A 38 -0.73 9.63 7.78
N HIS A 39 -0.32 10.61 6.98
CA HIS A 39 0.14 11.89 7.49
C HIS A 39 -0.92 12.59 8.33
N ASP A 40 -2.16 12.63 7.85
CA ASP A 40 -3.24 13.32 8.57
C ASP A 40 -3.65 12.58 9.85
N ALA A 41 -3.60 11.24 9.87
CA ALA A 41 -3.98 10.43 11.03
C ALA A 41 -2.89 10.32 12.10
N TYR A 42 -1.62 10.24 11.69
CA TYR A 42 -0.49 9.90 12.57
C TYR A 42 0.59 10.98 12.65
N GLY A 43 0.53 12.04 11.82
CA GLY A 43 1.55 13.09 11.78
C GLY A 43 2.89 12.64 11.16
N GLU A 44 2.94 11.42 10.64
CA GLU A 44 4.12 10.83 10.03
C GLU A 44 4.09 11.02 8.52
N VAL A 45 5.23 11.39 7.92
CA VAL A 45 5.30 11.69 6.47
C VAL A 45 4.96 10.47 5.60
N LEU A 46 5.23 9.26 6.10
CA LEU A 46 5.00 8.02 5.37
C LEU A 46 4.60 6.88 6.30
N PRO A 47 3.77 5.94 5.83
CA PRO A 47 3.62 4.67 6.51
C PRO A 47 4.95 3.91 6.53
N PRO A 48 5.15 3.01 7.51
CA PRO A 48 6.30 2.11 7.53
C PRO A 48 6.38 1.31 6.22
N ALA A 49 7.57 1.15 5.64
CA ALA A 49 7.76 0.42 4.37
C ALA A 49 7.13 -0.98 4.38
N GLN A 50 7.26 -1.68 5.50
CA GLN A 50 6.68 -3.01 5.68
C GLN A 50 5.14 -3.01 5.63
N LEU A 51 4.48 -1.95 6.12
CA LEU A 51 3.02 -1.81 6.03
C LEU A 51 2.58 -1.71 4.56
N VAL A 52 3.35 -1.00 3.74
CA VAL A 52 3.11 -0.91 2.30
C VAL A 52 3.28 -2.29 1.64
N ASP A 53 4.29 -3.06 2.04
CA ASP A 53 4.47 -4.44 1.56
C ASP A 53 3.38 -5.40 2.01
N ASP A 54 2.85 -5.25 3.22
CA ASP A 54 1.69 -6.01 3.70
C ASP A 54 0.46 -5.70 2.86
N LEU A 55 0.25 -4.43 2.54
CA LEU A 55 -0.85 -3.97 1.72
C LEU A 55 -0.82 -4.58 0.31
N TRP A 56 0.34 -4.56 -0.35
CA TRP A 56 0.50 -5.25 -1.64
C TRP A 56 0.29 -6.77 -1.51
N CYS A 57 0.78 -7.39 -0.43
CA CYS A 57 0.65 -8.82 -0.19
C CYS A 57 -0.82 -9.25 0.00
N VAL A 58 -1.59 -8.50 0.78
CA VAL A 58 -3.01 -8.76 1.06
C VAL A 58 -3.88 -8.45 -0.16
N ALA A 59 -3.56 -7.38 -0.88
CA ALA A 59 -4.28 -7.00 -2.08
C ALA A 59 -4.10 -8.02 -3.21
N GLY A 60 -2.88 -8.53 -3.41
CA GLY A 60 -2.61 -9.64 -4.33
C GLY A 60 -3.02 -9.36 -5.79
N GLY A 61 -2.84 -8.12 -6.26
CA GLY A 61 -3.22 -7.71 -7.62
C GLY A 61 -4.70 -7.35 -7.79
N ASP A 62 -5.52 -7.46 -6.74
CA ASP A 62 -6.92 -7.06 -6.76
C ASP A 62 -7.08 -5.62 -6.25
N LEU A 63 -7.54 -4.72 -7.12
CA LEU A 63 -7.69 -3.30 -6.80
C LEU A 63 -8.72 -3.05 -5.68
N ALA A 64 -9.81 -3.82 -5.62
CA ALA A 64 -10.83 -3.64 -4.59
C ALA A 64 -10.28 -4.06 -3.21
N ARG A 65 -9.47 -5.13 -3.17
CA ARG A 65 -8.73 -5.52 -1.97
C ARG A 65 -7.65 -4.51 -1.60
N LEU A 66 -6.98 -3.88 -2.57
CA LEU A 66 -6.02 -2.81 -2.31
C LEU A 66 -6.68 -1.63 -1.60
N VAL A 67 -7.82 -1.15 -2.10
CA VAL A 67 -8.61 -0.09 -1.46
C VAL A 67 -9.03 -0.48 -0.05
N SER A 68 -9.54 -1.70 0.12
CA SER A 68 -9.96 -2.21 1.43
C SER A 68 -8.78 -2.31 2.41
N SER A 69 -7.61 -2.74 1.92
CA SER A 69 -6.38 -2.84 2.69
C SER A 69 -5.84 -1.46 3.08
N ALA A 70 -5.90 -0.47 2.19
CA ALA A 70 -5.50 0.91 2.48
C ALA A 70 -6.40 1.53 3.56
N ARG A 71 -7.72 1.33 3.47
CA ARG A 71 -8.65 1.74 4.52
C ARG A 71 -8.29 1.08 5.85
N LEU A 72 -8.05 -0.24 5.85
CA LEU A 72 -7.68 -0.98 7.06
C LEU A 72 -6.35 -0.48 7.64
N ALA A 73 -5.34 -0.23 6.81
CA ALA A 73 -4.04 0.30 7.25
C ALA A 73 -4.18 1.58 8.07
N VAL A 74 -5.05 2.50 7.63
CA VAL A 74 -5.26 3.77 8.33
C VAL A 74 -6.05 3.58 9.63
N THR A 75 -7.01 2.67 9.68
CA THR A 75 -7.90 2.50 10.84
C THR A 75 -7.38 1.50 11.88
N ASP A 76 -6.73 0.42 11.44
CA ASP A 76 -6.15 -0.65 12.25
C ASP A 76 -5.09 -1.42 11.43
N TRP A 77 -3.84 -0.95 11.50
CA TRP A 77 -2.74 -1.59 10.78
C TRP A 77 -2.32 -2.94 11.37
N SER A 78 -2.69 -3.27 12.61
CA SER A 78 -2.33 -4.54 13.25
C SER A 78 -3.07 -5.70 12.59
N ASP A 79 -4.36 -5.49 12.25
CA ASP A 79 -5.15 -6.46 11.50
C ASP A 79 -4.56 -6.72 10.11
N LEU A 80 -4.14 -5.66 9.41
CA LEU A 80 -3.49 -5.80 8.10
C LEU A 80 -2.23 -6.67 8.20
N ARG A 81 -1.39 -6.42 9.21
CA ARG A 81 -0.19 -7.22 9.48
C ARG A 81 -0.52 -8.70 9.68
N MET A 82 -1.49 -9.00 10.54
CA MET A 82 -1.87 -10.38 10.85
C MET A 82 -2.35 -11.14 9.60
N VAL A 83 -3.10 -10.48 8.72
CA VAL A 83 -3.55 -11.09 7.45
C VAL A 83 -2.36 -11.31 6.52
N ALA A 84 -1.45 -10.35 6.40
CA ALA A 84 -0.26 -10.49 5.55
C ALA A 84 0.64 -11.64 6.01
N ASP A 85 0.87 -11.77 7.31
CA ASP A 85 1.70 -12.84 7.88
C ASP A 85 1.07 -14.22 7.64
N ARG A 86 -0.26 -14.33 7.76
CA ARG A 86 -0.98 -15.57 7.43
C ARG A 86 -0.82 -15.95 5.97
N LEU A 87 -1.03 -15.00 5.06
CA LEU A 87 -0.88 -15.24 3.61
C LEU A 87 0.54 -15.63 3.21
N ARG A 88 1.56 -15.14 3.92
CA ARG A 88 2.96 -15.51 3.69
C ARG A 88 3.30 -16.89 4.23
N ALA A 89 2.72 -17.29 5.36
CA ALA A 89 2.90 -18.63 5.93
C ALA A 89 2.27 -19.74 5.07
N ASP A 90 1.23 -19.40 4.31
CA ASP A 90 0.52 -20.34 3.41
C ASP A 90 1.19 -20.50 2.04
N ARG A 91 2.31 -19.79 1.76
CA ARG A 91 3.07 -19.85 0.49
C ARG A 91 4.32 -20.71 0.63
#